data_AF-A0A8T3ADF4-F1
#
_entry.id   AF-A0A8T3ADF4-F1
#
_cell.length_a   1.000
_cell.length_b   1.000
_cell.length_c   1.000
_cell.angle_alpha   90.00
_cell.angle_beta   90.00
_cell.angle_gamma   90.00
#
_symmetry.space_group_name_H-M   'P 1'
#
loop_
_entity.id
_entity.type
_entity.pdbx_description
1 polymer ?
#
loop_
_entity_poly.entity_id
_entity_poly.type
_entity_poly.pdbx_seq_one_letter_code
_entity_poly.pdbx_strand_id
1 'polypeptide(L)'
;MASAPLSLPLLSFLILCPLTSATPTTHNSSNHQLTICNATPFPELCLDSLKLSISISINPSILSIVLRSLESAVTALSNISPLLSSPSIVEAHRGALQDCRELQSSTLSSLRRSSSLLSSSTASKAVADARAHLSAALTNKDTCLEGLSGTRGPQVPALINALTNSYRYVSNSLSLVSGSGGDRRRGRRLEARPSPGWLRHRKKLLLDSGDYSGYDTASVLTVAADGSGNFSTVGEAVAFAPNNSADVTIIVVRSGVYDENVQIPSYKTNIALLGEGSDVTFIKGNRSVGDGWTTFRSATVAVSGQGFLARDLTFQNTAGPAKGQAVALRINADFSAVYLCTIDGYQDTLYVHSFRQFYRECNVSGTVDFIFGNAAVVFQGCNLIAKKPMPTQTNVVTAQSRDDPNENTGISIQNCSVLASDDLASDKGGTKTYLGRPWRLYSTAVYIESYIDDLVDPAGWTKWSPDWGDEGLDTLYYGEYMNSGPGAATDNRVTWPGFHVMEYDDAYNFTVSEFIYGDLWLDFDSVPYDDGI
;
A
#
# COMPACT_ATOMS: atom_id res chain seq x y z
N MET A 1 57.31 27.77 -89.60
CA MET A 1 56.64 28.34 -90.79
C MET A 1 55.15 28.23 -90.55
N ALA A 2 54.44 29.36 -90.54
CA ALA A 2 52.98 29.54 -90.64
C ALA A 2 52.11 28.81 -89.58
N SER A 3 51.01 29.32 -89.04
CA SER A 3 50.17 30.49 -89.27
C SER A 3 49.14 30.53 -88.14
N ALA A 4 48.64 31.73 -87.82
CA ALA A 4 47.54 32.03 -86.90
C ALA A 4 46.16 31.47 -87.39
N PRO A 5 45.01 31.92 -86.83
CA PRO A 5 44.42 31.74 -85.49
C PRO A 5 42.99 31.12 -85.59
N LEU A 6 42.24 30.97 -84.48
CA LEU A 6 40.83 31.43 -84.36
C LEU A 6 40.21 31.16 -82.96
N SER A 7 39.75 32.26 -82.35
CA SER A 7 38.53 32.48 -81.54
C SER A 7 38.11 31.59 -80.34
N LEU A 8 38.14 32.24 -79.17
CA LEU A 8 37.34 32.13 -77.92
C LEU A 8 35.81 31.88 -78.12
N PRO A 9 35.01 31.46 -77.09
CA PRO A 9 35.08 32.01 -75.71
C PRO A 9 34.79 31.11 -74.48
N LEU A 10 35.29 31.63 -73.35
CA LEU A 10 34.84 31.56 -71.95
C LEU A 10 34.01 30.36 -71.46
N LEU A 11 34.63 29.55 -70.59
CA LEU A 11 33.98 29.05 -69.37
C LEU A 11 34.93 29.25 -68.19
N SER A 12 34.53 30.12 -67.27
CA SER A 12 35.25 30.47 -66.04
C SER A 12 35.19 29.34 -65.01
N PHE A 13 36.35 28.76 -64.69
CA PHE A 13 36.58 27.93 -63.51
C PHE A 13 36.79 28.82 -62.27
N LEU A 14 35.96 28.65 -61.24
CA LEU A 14 36.22 29.13 -59.89
C LEU A 14 36.66 27.95 -59.03
N ILE A 15 37.95 27.99 -58.66
CA ILE A 15 38.59 27.11 -57.69
C ILE A 15 38.19 27.62 -56.29
N LEU A 16 37.54 26.80 -55.47
CA LEU A 16 37.44 27.03 -54.02
C LEU A 16 38.11 25.89 -53.24
N CYS A 17 38.97 26.33 -52.33
CA CYS A 17 39.80 25.59 -51.38
C CYS A 17 38.96 24.79 -50.36
N PRO A 18 39.38 23.59 -49.90
CA PRO A 18 38.64 22.86 -48.87
C PRO A 18 39.02 23.42 -47.49
N LEU A 19 38.08 24.11 -46.84
CA LEU A 19 38.12 24.33 -45.40
C LEU A 19 37.45 23.12 -44.74
N THR A 20 38.26 22.34 -44.02
CA THR A 20 37.79 21.30 -43.10
C THR A 20 36.96 21.93 -42.00
N SER A 21 35.64 21.82 -42.08
CA SER A 21 34.74 22.10 -40.97
C SER A 21 34.75 20.90 -40.02
N ALA A 22 35.17 21.14 -38.78
CA ALA A 22 34.95 20.22 -37.68
C ALA A 22 33.44 19.98 -37.53
N THR A 23 33.04 18.71 -37.57
CA THR A 23 31.67 18.29 -37.26
C THR A 23 31.38 18.56 -35.78
N PRO A 24 30.30 19.28 -35.42
CA PRO A 24 29.84 19.31 -34.05
C PRO A 24 29.22 17.94 -33.73
N THR A 25 29.76 17.26 -32.72
CA THR A 25 29.21 16.01 -32.19
C THR A 25 27.83 16.27 -31.55
N THR A 26 26.76 16.05 -32.30
CA THR A 26 25.38 16.08 -31.82
C THR A 26 24.78 14.68 -31.81
N HIS A 27 25.15 13.80 -30.87
CA HIS A 27 24.55 12.44 -30.85
C HIS A 27 24.40 11.73 -29.48
N ASN A 28 24.60 12.38 -28.32
CA ASN A 28 24.62 11.65 -27.04
C ASN A 28 23.43 11.87 -26.09
N SER A 29 22.57 12.87 -26.31
CA SER A 29 21.52 13.27 -25.36
C SER A 29 20.17 12.59 -25.54
N SER A 30 19.74 12.42 -26.80
CA SER A 30 18.50 11.75 -27.18
C SER A 30 18.53 10.25 -26.84
N ASN A 31 19.71 9.63 -26.91
CA ASN A 31 19.88 8.20 -26.63
C ASN A 31 19.71 7.87 -25.13
N HIS A 32 20.21 8.71 -24.22
CA HIS A 32 20.13 8.44 -22.78
C HIS A 32 18.69 8.50 -22.22
N GLN A 33 17.90 9.47 -22.66
CA GLN A 33 16.48 9.60 -22.27
C GLN A 33 15.63 8.44 -22.81
N LEU A 34 15.90 8.04 -24.05
CA LEU A 34 15.24 6.90 -24.68
C LEU A 34 15.52 5.60 -23.94
N THR A 35 16.77 5.37 -23.52
CA THR A 35 17.14 4.21 -22.71
C THR A 35 16.39 4.18 -21.36
N ILE A 36 16.30 5.32 -20.66
CA ILE A 36 15.59 5.40 -19.38
C ILE A 36 14.09 5.16 -19.55
N CYS A 37 13.45 5.82 -20.53
CA CYS A 37 12.01 5.67 -20.75
C CYS A 37 11.63 4.28 -21.29
N ASN A 38 12.49 3.62 -22.06
CA ASN A 38 12.25 2.25 -22.53
C ASN A 38 12.22 1.22 -21.40
N ALA A 39 12.79 1.53 -20.23
CA ALA A 39 12.72 0.68 -19.04
C ALA A 39 11.41 0.88 -18.25
N THR A 40 10.58 1.87 -18.61
CA THR A 40 9.29 2.12 -17.94
C THR A 40 8.15 1.31 -18.57
N PRO A 41 7.08 1.00 -17.82
CA PRO A 41 5.93 0.26 -18.36
C PRO A 41 5.23 0.95 -19.54
N PHE A 42 5.29 2.30 -19.61
CA PHE A 42 4.69 3.08 -20.69
C PHE A 42 5.70 4.06 -21.32
N PRO A 43 6.63 3.58 -22.18
CA PRO A 43 7.73 4.39 -22.70
C PRO A 43 7.30 5.66 -23.42
N GLU A 44 6.25 5.59 -24.24
CA GLU A 44 5.72 6.74 -24.99
C GLU A 44 5.25 7.87 -24.06
N LEU A 45 4.56 7.53 -22.97
CA LEU A 45 4.10 8.52 -21.98
C LEU A 45 5.27 9.12 -21.19
N CYS A 46 6.32 8.33 -20.95
CA CYS A 46 7.55 8.83 -20.33
C CYS A 46 8.22 9.86 -21.25
N LEU A 47 8.36 9.56 -22.54
CA LEU A 47 8.93 10.49 -23.54
C LEU A 47 8.07 11.75 -23.70
N ASP A 48 6.74 11.61 -23.73
CA ASP A 48 5.80 12.73 -23.81
C ASP A 48 5.95 13.71 -22.64
N SER A 49 6.13 13.17 -21.42
CA SER A 49 6.36 13.96 -20.20
C SER A 49 7.65 14.80 -20.28
N LEU A 50 8.58 14.44 -21.17
CA LEU A 50 9.87 15.11 -21.34
C LEU A 50 9.90 16.12 -22.50
N LYS A 51 8.87 16.15 -23.37
CA LYS A 51 8.84 16.97 -24.60
C LYS A 51 9.05 18.47 -24.35
N LEU A 52 8.62 19.01 -23.22
CA LEU A 52 8.81 20.42 -22.84
C LEU A 52 10.25 20.77 -22.42
N SER A 53 11.07 19.77 -22.08
CA SER A 53 12.46 19.94 -21.58
C SER A 53 13.54 19.80 -22.67
N ILE A 54 13.16 19.37 -23.88
CA ILE A 54 14.07 19.20 -25.03
C ILE A 54 14.68 20.54 -25.49
N SER A 55 14.09 21.67 -25.07
CA SER A 55 14.51 23.02 -25.46
C SER A 55 15.59 23.65 -24.56
N ILE A 56 15.95 23.09 -23.40
CA ILE A 56 16.82 23.81 -22.42
C ILE A 56 17.94 22.97 -21.78
N SER A 57 17.85 21.62 -21.71
CA SER A 57 18.94 20.80 -21.14
C SER A 57 19.33 19.65 -22.05
N ILE A 58 20.62 19.60 -22.39
CA ILE A 58 21.19 18.58 -23.27
C ILE A 58 21.38 17.24 -22.53
N ASN A 59 21.25 17.13 -21.20
CA ASN A 59 21.27 15.83 -20.50
C ASN A 59 20.53 15.91 -19.14
N PRO A 60 19.20 15.68 -19.08
CA PRO A 60 18.47 15.65 -17.82
C PRO A 60 18.96 14.48 -16.94
N SER A 61 19.21 14.76 -15.65
CA SER A 61 19.50 13.71 -14.67
C SER A 61 18.28 12.81 -14.47
N ILE A 62 18.48 11.58 -13.95
CA ILE A 62 17.37 10.66 -13.66
C ILE A 62 16.35 11.30 -12.71
N LEU A 63 16.82 11.98 -11.65
CA LEU A 63 15.96 12.75 -10.75
C LEU A 63 15.12 13.78 -11.50
N SER A 64 15.73 14.47 -12.45
CA SER A 64 15.04 15.48 -13.24
C SER A 64 13.92 14.85 -14.07
N ILE A 65 14.12 13.64 -14.63
CA ILE A 65 13.11 12.87 -15.38
C ILE A 65 11.98 12.39 -14.46
N VAL A 66 12.33 11.86 -13.27
CA VAL A 66 11.37 11.46 -12.24
C VAL A 66 10.45 12.63 -11.86
N LEU A 67 11.01 13.80 -11.56
CA LEU A 67 10.22 14.97 -11.15
C LEU A 67 9.25 15.44 -12.26
N ARG A 68 9.66 15.38 -13.55
CA ARG A 68 8.74 15.72 -14.66
C ARG A 68 7.63 14.67 -14.83
N SER A 69 7.96 13.39 -14.65
CA SER A 69 6.97 12.32 -14.71
C SER A 69 5.91 12.48 -13.60
N LEU A 70 6.35 12.81 -12.38
CA LEU A 70 5.45 13.12 -11.26
C LEU A 70 4.57 14.34 -11.52
N GLU A 71 5.14 15.41 -12.07
CA GLU A 71 4.40 16.64 -12.39
C GLU A 71 3.34 16.40 -13.49
N SER A 72 3.67 15.56 -14.49
CA SER A 72 2.73 15.11 -15.51
C SER A 72 1.60 14.26 -14.92
N ALA A 73 1.92 13.36 -13.97
CA ALA A 73 0.93 12.58 -13.24
C ALA A 73 -0.02 13.48 -12.44
N VAL A 74 0.51 14.44 -11.67
CA VAL A 74 -0.30 15.40 -10.90
C VAL A 74 -1.24 16.19 -11.82
N THR A 75 -0.74 16.66 -12.96
CA THR A 75 -1.53 17.43 -13.94
C THR A 75 -2.65 16.58 -14.52
N ALA A 76 -2.34 15.37 -15.00
CA ALA A 76 -3.32 14.46 -15.58
C ALA A 76 -4.43 14.10 -14.59
N LEU A 77 -4.05 13.79 -13.34
CA LEU A 77 -4.98 13.41 -12.28
C LEU A 77 -5.83 14.58 -11.77
N SER A 78 -5.30 15.81 -11.75
CA SER A 78 -6.06 17.00 -11.36
C SER A 78 -7.23 17.26 -12.32
N ASN A 79 -7.04 16.94 -13.61
CA ASN A 79 -8.06 17.11 -14.65
C ASN A 79 -9.22 16.10 -14.58
N ILE A 80 -9.11 15.04 -13.77
CA ILE A 80 -10.19 14.05 -13.58
C ILE A 80 -11.25 14.53 -12.60
N SER A 81 -10.89 15.43 -11.67
CA SER A 81 -11.77 15.89 -10.57
C SER A 81 -13.19 16.30 -11.01
N PRO A 82 -13.39 16.99 -12.16
CA PRO A 82 -14.73 17.32 -12.65
C PRO A 82 -15.58 16.09 -13.01
N LEU A 83 -14.97 15.04 -13.58
CA LEU A 83 -15.67 13.81 -13.98
C LEU A 83 -16.17 13.03 -12.77
N LEU A 84 -15.42 13.04 -11.67
CA LEU A 84 -15.79 12.40 -10.40
C LEU A 84 -16.97 13.10 -9.70
N SER A 85 -17.30 14.32 -10.11
CA SER A 85 -18.37 15.14 -9.51
C SER A 85 -19.67 15.12 -10.32
N SER A 86 -19.75 14.29 -11.36
CA SER A 86 -20.90 14.26 -12.26
C SER A 86 -22.17 13.73 -11.58
N PRO A 87 -23.30 14.45 -11.66
CA PRO A 87 -24.58 14.00 -11.11
C PRO A 87 -25.24 12.89 -11.96
N SER A 88 -24.70 12.58 -13.14
CA SER A 88 -25.29 11.63 -14.10
C SER A 88 -24.90 10.16 -13.86
N ILE A 89 -24.10 9.91 -12.83
CA ILE A 89 -23.58 8.58 -12.50
C ILE A 89 -24.46 7.96 -11.41
N VAL A 90 -24.98 6.76 -11.69
CA VAL A 90 -25.77 5.96 -10.74
C VAL A 90 -24.88 4.88 -10.15
N GLU A 91 -24.50 5.04 -8.89
CA GLU A 91 -23.63 4.12 -8.16
C GLU A 91 -24.29 2.75 -7.95
N ALA A 92 -23.55 1.66 -8.17
CA ALA A 92 -24.02 0.32 -7.82
C ALA A 92 -23.96 0.06 -6.31
N HIS A 93 -22.96 0.63 -5.66
CA HIS A 93 -22.73 0.54 -4.22
C HIS A 93 -22.60 1.95 -3.65
N ARG A 94 -23.17 2.16 -2.46
CA ARG A 94 -23.19 3.45 -1.76
C ARG A 94 -21.78 3.97 -1.55
N GLY A 95 -21.50 5.15 -2.09
CA GLY A 95 -20.27 5.89 -1.85
C GLY A 95 -19.10 5.51 -2.75
N ALA A 96 -19.32 4.79 -3.85
CA ALA A 96 -18.30 4.47 -4.85
C ALA A 96 -17.59 5.71 -5.42
N LEU A 97 -18.34 6.75 -5.82
CA LEU A 97 -17.78 8.03 -6.26
C LEU A 97 -17.13 8.79 -5.12
N GLN A 98 -17.67 8.68 -3.91
CA GLN A 98 -17.06 9.30 -2.74
C GLN A 98 -15.69 8.67 -2.46
N ASP A 99 -15.57 7.34 -2.56
CA ASP A 99 -14.30 6.62 -2.47
C ASP A 99 -13.31 7.12 -3.50
N CYS A 100 -13.71 7.17 -4.77
CA CYS A 100 -12.85 7.69 -5.83
C CYS A 100 -12.38 9.12 -5.56
N ARG A 101 -13.22 10.02 -5.03
CA ARG A 101 -12.81 11.40 -4.71
C ARG A 101 -11.80 11.45 -3.56
N GLU A 102 -12.06 10.69 -2.48
CA GLU A 102 -11.17 10.63 -1.32
C GLU A 102 -9.81 10.01 -1.69
N LEU A 103 -9.83 8.90 -2.42
CA LEU A 103 -8.65 8.20 -2.91
C LEU A 103 -7.86 9.07 -3.91
N GLN A 104 -8.53 9.78 -4.82
CA GLN A 104 -7.87 10.71 -5.74
C GLN A 104 -7.20 11.87 -5.00
N SER A 105 -7.87 12.44 -3.98
CA SER A 105 -7.30 13.50 -3.15
C SER A 105 -6.06 13.04 -2.39
N SER A 106 -6.11 11.82 -1.83
CA SER A 106 -4.99 11.16 -1.18
C SER A 106 -3.82 10.91 -2.14
N THR A 107 -4.10 10.44 -3.36
CA THR A 107 -3.12 10.28 -4.44
C THR A 107 -2.42 11.59 -4.77
N LEU A 108 -3.16 12.66 -5.04
CA LEU A 108 -2.58 13.96 -5.40
C LEU A 108 -1.68 14.51 -4.28
N SER A 109 -2.09 14.34 -3.02
CA SER A 109 -1.29 14.70 -1.86
C SER A 109 0.01 13.89 -1.77
N SER A 110 -0.07 12.58 -2.02
CA SER A 110 1.09 11.68 -1.99
C SER A 110 2.08 11.96 -3.11
N LEU A 111 1.60 12.22 -4.34
CA LEU A 111 2.46 12.62 -5.47
C LEU A 111 3.21 13.93 -5.19
N ARG A 112 2.51 14.96 -4.67
CA ARG A 112 3.15 16.24 -4.32
C ARG A 112 4.19 16.08 -3.22
N ARG A 113 3.92 15.25 -2.20
CA ARG A 113 4.89 14.91 -1.16
C ARG A 113 6.11 14.21 -1.74
N SER A 114 5.93 13.23 -2.63
CA SER A 114 7.05 12.57 -3.32
C SER A 114 7.91 13.56 -4.12
N SER A 115 7.29 14.48 -4.87
CA SER A 115 8.03 15.52 -5.59
C SER A 115 8.84 16.42 -4.64
N SER A 116 8.26 16.81 -3.51
CA SER A 116 8.95 17.63 -2.50
C SER A 116 10.10 16.89 -1.82
N LEU A 117 9.93 15.60 -1.53
CA LEU A 117 10.97 14.77 -0.90
C LEU A 117 12.14 14.60 -1.86
N LEU A 118 11.88 14.18 -3.09
CA LEU A 118 12.89 13.88 -4.10
C LEU A 118 13.63 15.14 -4.58
N SER A 119 12.99 16.31 -4.58
CA SER A 119 13.67 17.57 -4.89
C SER A 119 14.63 18.02 -3.78
N SER A 120 14.35 17.64 -2.52
CA SER A 120 15.16 17.99 -1.36
C SER A 120 16.32 17.01 -1.08
N SER A 121 16.16 15.73 -1.43
CA SER A 121 17.15 14.69 -1.17
C SER A 121 16.94 13.48 -2.07
N THR A 122 18.04 12.89 -2.55
CA THR A 122 18.07 11.58 -3.23
C THR A 122 18.55 10.46 -2.32
N ALA A 123 18.53 10.66 -1.00
CA ALA A 123 18.89 9.62 -0.05
C ALA A 123 17.94 8.42 -0.19
N SER A 124 18.45 7.22 0.14
CA SER A 124 17.68 5.96 0.08
C SER A 124 16.31 6.06 0.75
N LYS A 125 16.23 6.76 1.89
CA LYS A 125 14.97 7.01 2.60
C LYS A 125 13.96 7.82 1.78
N ALA A 126 14.38 8.90 1.12
CA ALA A 126 13.47 9.73 0.31
C ALA A 126 12.94 8.94 -0.89
N VAL A 127 13.76 8.07 -1.47
CA VAL A 127 13.35 7.14 -2.53
C VAL A 127 12.36 6.11 -1.99
N ALA A 128 12.62 5.50 -0.83
CA ALA A 128 11.71 4.53 -0.20
C ALA A 128 10.34 5.14 0.14
N ASP A 129 10.32 6.34 0.73
CA ASP A 129 9.09 7.08 1.04
C ASP A 129 8.32 7.44 -0.24
N ALA A 130 9.02 7.88 -1.30
CA ALA A 130 8.40 8.16 -2.58
C ALA A 130 7.81 6.90 -3.24
N ARG A 131 8.46 5.74 -3.12
CA ARG A 131 7.92 4.45 -3.58
C ARG A 131 6.65 4.09 -2.82
N ALA A 132 6.65 4.18 -1.49
CA ALA A 132 5.47 3.90 -0.67
C ALA A 132 4.26 4.79 -1.06
N HIS A 133 4.50 6.10 -1.28
CA HIS A 133 3.48 7.02 -1.77
C HIS A 133 2.92 6.65 -3.16
N LEU A 134 3.79 6.21 -4.07
CA LEU A 134 3.41 5.87 -5.44
C LEU A 134 2.68 4.52 -5.52
N SER A 135 3.10 3.52 -4.74
CA SER A 135 2.36 2.26 -4.59
C SER A 135 0.98 2.48 -3.96
N ALA A 136 0.89 3.33 -2.93
CA ALA A 136 -0.42 3.71 -2.37
C ALA A 136 -1.32 4.41 -3.40
N ALA A 137 -0.75 5.24 -4.29
CA ALA A 137 -1.50 5.87 -5.38
C ALA A 137 -2.05 4.85 -6.38
N LEU A 138 -1.26 3.85 -6.79
CA LEU A 138 -1.75 2.78 -7.67
C LEU A 138 -2.86 1.95 -6.99
N THR A 139 -2.69 1.64 -5.71
CA THR A 139 -3.71 0.96 -4.91
C THR A 139 -5.03 1.76 -4.84
N ASN A 140 -4.94 3.09 -4.64
CA ASN A 140 -6.08 3.99 -4.64
C ASN A 140 -6.85 3.94 -5.99
N LYS A 141 -6.13 3.84 -7.11
CA LYS A 141 -6.74 3.66 -8.44
C LYS A 141 -7.51 2.35 -8.51
N ASP A 142 -6.90 1.24 -8.12
CA ASP A 142 -7.56 -0.07 -8.20
C ASP A 142 -8.83 -0.13 -7.35
N THR A 143 -8.77 0.35 -6.11
CA THR A 143 -9.94 0.43 -5.23
C THR A 143 -11.06 1.31 -5.80
N CYS A 144 -10.71 2.46 -6.39
CA CYS A 144 -11.69 3.31 -7.06
C CYS A 144 -12.35 2.60 -8.26
N LEU A 145 -11.55 1.95 -9.11
CA LEU A 145 -12.08 1.23 -10.29
C LEU A 145 -12.99 0.07 -9.90
N GLU A 146 -12.65 -0.67 -8.85
CA GLU A 146 -13.49 -1.74 -8.30
C GLU A 146 -14.80 -1.21 -7.72
N GLY A 147 -14.75 -0.10 -6.96
CA GLY A 147 -15.95 0.56 -6.46
C GLY A 147 -16.88 1.04 -7.57
N LEU A 148 -16.32 1.46 -8.72
CA LEU A 148 -17.07 1.83 -9.91
C LEU A 148 -17.66 0.64 -10.68
N SER A 149 -17.28 -0.61 -10.36
CA SER A 149 -17.84 -1.79 -11.00
C SER A 149 -19.37 -1.85 -10.82
N GLY A 150 -20.09 -2.11 -11.91
CA GLY A 150 -21.56 -2.13 -11.94
C GLY A 150 -22.25 -0.75 -11.99
N THR A 151 -21.50 0.34 -11.80
CA THR A 151 -22.02 1.72 -11.88
C THR A 151 -22.50 2.04 -13.30
N ARG A 152 -23.58 2.81 -13.43
CA ARG A 152 -24.22 3.14 -14.73
C ARG A 152 -24.19 4.63 -15.01
N GLY A 153 -24.13 5.00 -16.29
CA GLY A 153 -24.23 6.38 -16.75
C GLY A 153 -23.36 6.64 -17.99
N PRO A 154 -23.71 7.64 -18.82
CA PRO A 154 -23.02 7.91 -20.08
C PRO A 154 -21.56 8.33 -19.88
N GLN A 155 -21.21 8.85 -18.70
CA GLN A 155 -19.85 9.32 -18.40
C GLN A 155 -18.96 8.26 -17.77
N VAL A 156 -19.50 7.11 -17.34
CA VAL A 156 -18.73 6.06 -16.65
C VAL A 156 -17.57 5.53 -17.51
N PRO A 157 -17.76 5.20 -18.81
CA PRO A 157 -16.64 4.73 -19.64
C PRO A 157 -15.54 5.78 -19.81
N ALA A 158 -15.92 7.06 -19.97
CA ALA A 158 -14.98 8.16 -20.09
C ALA A 158 -14.18 8.37 -18.79
N LEU A 159 -14.84 8.26 -17.63
CA LEU A 159 -14.21 8.34 -16.32
C LEU A 159 -13.21 7.19 -16.10
N ILE A 160 -13.62 5.96 -16.36
CA ILE A 160 -12.74 4.77 -16.23
C ILE A 160 -11.52 4.93 -17.14
N ASN A 161 -11.72 5.32 -18.41
CA ASN A 161 -10.61 5.52 -19.33
C ASN A 161 -9.68 6.67 -18.89
N ALA A 162 -10.23 7.77 -18.37
CA ALA A 162 -9.44 8.87 -17.85
C ALA A 162 -8.59 8.44 -16.64
N LEU A 163 -9.19 7.74 -15.66
CA LEU A 163 -8.48 7.18 -14.52
C LEU A 163 -7.36 6.24 -14.97
N THR A 164 -7.69 5.22 -15.76
CA THR A 164 -6.71 4.23 -16.25
C THR A 164 -5.54 4.90 -16.98
N ASN A 165 -5.81 5.87 -17.87
CA ASN A 165 -4.74 6.54 -18.61
C ASN A 165 -3.90 7.48 -17.74
N SER A 166 -4.50 8.22 -16.81
CA SER A 166 -3.75 9.14 -15.95
C SER A 166 -2.85 8.40 -14.95
N TYR A 167 -3.28 7.25 -14.43
CA TYR A 167 -2.45 6.46 -13.51
C TYR A 167 -1.28 5.73 -14.21
N ARG A 168 -1.23 5.66 -15.55
CA ARG A 168 -0.02 5.21 -16.28
C ARG A 168 1.19 6.11 -16.01
N TYR A 169 0.98 7.42 -15.82
CA TYR A 169 2.06 8.33 -15.43
C TYR A 169 2.59 8.03 -14.02
N VAL A 170 1.72 7.58 -13.12
CA VAL A 170 2.10 7.16 -11.76
C VAL A 170 2.96 5.88 -11.82
N SER A 171 2.56 4.89 -12.62
CA SER A 171 3.35 3.66 -12.82
C SER A 171 4.73 3.96 -13.44
N ASN A 172 4.81 4.82 -14.45
CA ASN A 172 6.11 5.28 -14.96
C ASN A 172 6.95 5.98 -13.88
N SER A 173 6.33 6.87 -13.09
CA SER A 173 7.02 7.55 -11.99
C SER A 173 7.58 6.54 -10.98
N LEU A 174 6.80 5.52 -10.62
CA LEU A 174 7.21 4.46 -9.69
C LEU A 174 8.37 3.64 -10.25
N SER A 175 8.30 3.24 -11.52
CA SER A 175 9.37 2.52 -12.21
C SER A 175 10.68 3.33 -12.23
N LEU A 176 10.61 4.62 -12.58
CA LEU A 176 11.77 5.51 -12.59
C LEU A 176 12.39 5.70 -11.20
N VAL A 177 11.56 5.89 -10.16
CA VAL A 177 12.02 6.00 -8.77
C VAL A 177 12.68 4.69 -8.32
N SER A 178 12.11 3.55 -8.69
CA SER A 178 12.64 2.22 -8.33
C SER A 178 13.97 1.93 -9.02
N GLY A 179 14.13 2.30 -10.29
CA GLY A 179 15.38 2.15 -11.04
C GLY A 179 16.48 3.15 -10.66
N SER A 180 16.13 4.27 -10.01
CA SER A 180 17.10 5.28 -9.55
C SER A 180 17.92 4.83 -8.33
N GLY A 181 17.46 3.81 -7.61
CA GLY A 181 18.11 3.24 -6.42
C GLY A 181 19.26 2.28 -6.74
N GLY A 182 20.15 2.67 -7.65
CA GLY A 182 21.22 1.81 -8.19
C GLY A 182 22.03 1.05 -7.13
N ASP A 183 22.31 -0.21 -7.46
CA ASP A 183 23.21 -1.17 -6.80
C ASP A 183 22.82 -1.54 -5.35
N ARG A 184 22.10 -2.67 -5.20
CA ARG A 184 21.87 -3.39 -3.93
C ARG A 184 23.21 -3.90 -3.37
N ARG A 185 24.11 -3.00 -3.00
CA ARG A 185 25.28 -3.35 -2.19
C ARG A 185 24.79 -3.74 -0.80
N ARG A 186 24.63 -5.04 -0.61
CA ARG A 186 24.55 -5.72 0.68
C ARG A 186 25.51 -5.07 1.68
N GLY A 187 25.01 -4.72 2.86
CA GLY A 187 25.85 -4.49 4.03
C GLY A 187 26.23 -3.06 4.36
N ARG A 188 25.29 -2.10 4.34
CA ARG A 188 25.42 -0.91 5.20
C ARG A 188 24.17 -0.72 6.03
N ARG A 189 24.26 -1.14 7.29
CA ARG A 189 23.41 -0.68 8.39
C ARG A 189 23.28 0.84 8.25
N LEU A 190 22.06 1.33 8.09
CA LEU A 190 21.78 2.76 8.04
C LEU A 190 22.41 3.39 9.29
N GLU A 191 23.44 4.24 9.13
CA GLU A 191 23.88 5.07 10.23
C GLU A 191 22.69 5.91 10.69
N ALA A 192 22.32 5.76 11.96
CA ALA A 192 21.20 6.43 12.60
C ALA A 192 21.30 7.96 12.39
N ARG A 193 20.57 8.48 11.41
CA ARG A 193 20.33 9.90 11.19
C ARG A 193 18.94 10.27 11.69
N PRO A 194 18.72 11.52 12.11
CA PRO A 194 17.62 11.88 13.01
C PRO A 194 16.27 11.56 12.39
N SER A 195 15.38 11.02 13.23
CA SER A 195 13.98 10.76 12.92
C SER A 195 13.30 11.99 12.32
N PRO A 196 12.31 11.81 11.43
CA PRO A 196 11.48 12.90 10.91
C PRO A 196 11.05 13.86 12.03
N GLY A 197 10.97 15.16 11.73
CA GLY A 197 10.69 16.18 12.75
C GLY A 197 9.42 15.91 13.58
N TRP A 198 8.40 15.27 12.98
CA TRP A 198 7.18 14.85 13.68
C TRP A 198 7.41 13.67 14.66
N LEU A 199 8.37 12.78 14.39
CA LEU A 199 8.76 11.69 15.29
C LEU A 199 9.59 12.18 16.48
N ARG A 200 10.23 13.36 16.40
CA ARG A 200 10.98 13.95 17.54
C ARG A 200 10.06 14.33 18.72
N HIS A 201 8.75 14.45 18.46
CA HIS A 201 7.74 14.78 19.47
C HIS A 201 6.96 13.56 19.98
N ARG A 202 7.15 12.37 19.37
CA ARG A 202 6.68 11.10 19.91
C ARG A 202 7.60 10.65 21.05
N LYS A 203 7.25 11.07 22.27
CA LYS A 203 7.82 10.47 23.48
C LYS A 203 7.33 9.03 23.55
N LYS A 204 8.25 8.06 23.71
CA LYS A 204 8.02 6.61 23.84
C LYS A 204 6.68 6.35 24.54
N LEU A 205 5.64 6.10 23.74
CA LEU A 205 4.26 5.98 24.22
C LEU A 205 4.14 4.66 24.99
N LEU A 206 4.32 4.73 26.32
CA LEU A 206 4.03 3.69 27.32
C LEU A 206 5.00 2.50 27.44
N LEU A 207 5.59 2.40 28.64
CA LEU A 207 5.98 1.14 29.27
C LEU A 207 5.20 0.85 30.56
N ASP A 208 4.33 1.75 31.03
CA ASP A 208 3.66 1.53 32.32
C ASP A 208 2.19 1.95 32.35
N SER A 209 1.42 1.12 33.02
CA SER A 209 -0.03 1.11 33.23
C SER A 209 -0.61 2.46 33.65
N GLY A 210 -1.25 3.17 32.72
CA GLY A 210 -2.17 4.28 33.05
C GLY A 210 -1.53 5.56 33.61
N ASP A 211 -0.19 5.71 33.59
CA ASP A 211 0.46 6.97 33.97
C ASP A 211 0.68 7.87 32.75
N TYR A 212 -0.27 8.78 32.53
CA TYR A 212 -0.22 9.81 31.49
C TYR A 212 0.35 11.15 32.00
N SER A 213 0.92 11.20 33.22
CA SER A 213 1.39 12.44 33.88
C SER A 213 2.51 13.17 33.12
N GLY A 214 3.16 12.49 32.17
CA GLY A 214 4.21 13.04 31.32
C GLY A 214 3.73 13.66 30.00
N TYR A 215 2.42 13.65 29.73
CA TYR A 215 1.79 14.28 28.56
C TYR A 215 1.04 15.54 28.96
N ASP A 216 0.90 16.49 28.02
CA ASP A 216 -0.02 17.60 28.23
C ASP A 216 -1.42 17.03 28.40
N THR A 217 -2.08 17.33 29.52
CA THR A 217 -3.46 16.92 29.78
C THR A 217 -4.42 17.32 28.65
N ALA A 218 -4.09 18.34 27.85
CA ALA A 218 -4.87 18.74 26.68
C ALA A 218 -4.76 17.77 25.48
N SER A 219 -3.77 16.88 25.43
CA SER A 219 -3.59 15.90 24.35
C SER A 219 -4.14 14.51 24.67
N VAL A 220 -4.74 14.33 25.85
CA VAL A 220 -5.38 13.07 26.28
C VAL A 220 -6.89 13.27 26.34
N LEU A 221 -7.60 12.60 25.45
CA LEU A 221 -9.06 12.59 25.39
C LEU A 221 -9.56 11.26 25.96
N THR A 222 -10.53 11.29 26.87
CA THR A 222 -11.17 10.07 27.40
C THR A 222 -12.54 9.88 26.76
N VAL A 223 -12.82 8.67 26.30
CA VAL A 223 -14.11 8.24 25.76
C VAL A 223 -14.71 7.20 26.70
N ALA A 224 -15.92 7.43 27.20
CA ALA A 224 -16.61 6.49 28.08
C ALA A 224 -18.11 6.45 27.78
N ALA A 225 -18.64 5.26 27.49
CA ALA A 225 -20.06 5.10 27.13
C ALA A 225 -21.02 5.45 28.28
N ASP A 226 -20.55 5.41 29.53
CA ASP A 226 -21.30 5.77 30.74
C ASP A 226 -21.33 7.29 31.02
N GLY A 227 -20.69 8.11 30.18
CA GLY A 227 -20.61 9.56 30.33
C GLY A 227 -19.55 10.05 31.31
N SER A 228 -18.69 9.17 31.83
CA SER A 228 -17.60 9.54 32.75
C SER A 228 -16.34 10.10 32.07
N GLY A 229 -16.29 10.08 30.74
CA GLY A 229 -15.21 10.59 29.90
C GLY A 229 -15.45 12.02 29.38
N ASN A 230 -14.53 12.52 28.57
CA ASN A 230 -14.72 13.80 27.85
C ASN A 230 -15.75 13.66 26.71
N PHE A 231 -15.84 12.46 26.12
CA PHE A 231 -16.75 12.13 25.04
C PHE A 231 -17.46 10.80 25.32
N SER A 232 -18.62 10.61 24.69
CA SER A 232 -19.37 9.34 24.77
C SER A 232 -19.09 8.41 23.59
N THR A 233 -18.54 8.94 22.49
CA THR A 233 -18.20 8.18 21.28
C THR A 233 -16.76 8.43 20.84
N VAL A 234 -16.17 7.45 20.16
CA VAL A 234 -14.81 7.54 19.62
C VAL A 234 -14.77 8.55 18.46
N GLY A 235 -15.80 8.56 17.61
CA GLY A 235 -15.92 9.51 16.49
C GLY A 235 -15.89 10.97 16.92
N GLU A 236 -16.54 11.33 18.03
CA GLU A 236 -16.51 12.70 18.58
C GLU A 236 -15.11 13.10 19.06
N ALA A 237 -14.42 12.20 19.77
CA ALA A 237 -13.05 12.45 20.22
C ALA A 237 -12.09 12.64 19.03
N VAL A 238 -12.20 11.82 17.99
CA VAL A 238 -11.45 11.98 16.74
C VAL A 238 -11.78 13.31 16.06
N ALA A 239 -13.05 13.69 16.01
CA ALA A 239 -13.48 14.95 15.41
C ALA A 239 -12.89 16.17 16.17
N PHE A 240 -12.80 16.07 17.50
CA PHE A 240 -12.21 17.10 18.36
C PHE A 240 -10.69 17.22 18.25
N ALA A 241 -9.98 16.11 18.04
CA ALA A 241 -8.52 16.08 17.94
C ALA A 241 -7.97 17.10 16.92
N PRO A 242 -6.79 17.72 17.14
CA PRO A 242 -6.24 18.70 16.22
C PRO A 242 -5.95 18.13 14.82
N ASN A 243 -6.14 18.96 13.79
CA ASN A 243 -5.81 18.58 12.41
C ASN A 243 -4.31 18.79 12.13
N ASN A 244 -3.69 17.86 11.41
CA ASN A 244 -2.29 17.88 10.99
C ASN A 244 -1.31 18.10 12.16
N SER A 245 -1.65 17.56 13.32
CA SER A 245 -0.81 17.65 14.51
C SER A 245 0.50 16.90 14.31
N ALA A 246 1.61 17.55 14.66
CA ALA A 246 2.91 16.89 14.77
C ALA A 246 3.01 16.04 16.06
N ASP A 247 2.24 16.40 17.08
CA ASP A 247 2.17 15.72 18.37
C ASP A 247 1.10 14.62 18.36
N VAL A 248 1.30 13.59 19.18
CA VAL A 248 0.31 12.52 19.35
C VAL A 248 -0.88 13.01 20.16
N THR A 249 -2.08 12.77 19.64
CA THR A 249 -3.32 12.87 20.42
C THR A 249 -3.72 11.48 20.88
N ILE A 250 -3.75 11.30 22.20
CA ILE A 250 -4.13 10.04 22.84
C ILE A 250 -5.63 10.06 23.10
N ILE A 251 -6.34 9.04 22.62
CA ILE A 251 -7.75 8.82 22.90
C ILE A 251 -7.85 7.52 23.70
N VAL A 252 -8.09 7.65 25.00
CA VAL A 252 -8.33 6.52 25.90
C VAL A 252 -9.79 6.12 25.79
N VAL A 253 -10.05 4.91 25.33
CA VAL A 253 -11.39 4.35 25.15
C VAL A 253 -11.64 3.37 26.30
N ARG A 254 -12.52 3.76 27.23
CA ARG A 254 -12.83 2.90 28.39
C ARG A 254 -13.50 1.60 27.96
N SER A 255 -13.52 0.64 28.87
CA SER A 255 -14.30 -0.59 28.72
C SER A 255 -15.76 -0.30 28.36
N GLY A 256 -16.28 -1.06 27.40
CA GLY A 256 -17.61 -0.83 26.83
C GLY A 256 -17.72 -1.29 25.37
N VAL A 257 -18.96 -1.27 24.87
CA VAL A 257 -19.28 -1.54 23.47
C VAL A 257 -19.73 -0.23 22.80
N TYR A 258 -18.99 0.17 21.78
CA TYR A 258 -19.21 1.39 21.01
C TYR A 258 -19.73 1.00 19.62
N ASP A 259 -21.06 0.98 19.45
CA ASP A 259 -21.73 0.68 18.18
C ASP A 259 -21.69 1.90 17.24
N GLU A 260 -20.56 2.10 16.57
CA GLU A 260 -20.32 3.22 15.67
C GLU A 260 -19.36 2.85 14.50
N ASN A 261 -19.49 3.58 13.38
CA ASN A 261 -18.48 3.56 12.32
C ASN A 261 -17.57 4.78 12.44
N VAL A 262 -16.29 4.57 12.76
CA VAL A 262 -15.31 5.63 13.00
C VAL A 262 -14.48 5.90 11.75
N GLN A 263 -14.33 7.17 11.38
CA GLN A 263 -13.41 7.58 10.32
C GLN A 263 -12.32 8.50 10.90
N ILE A 264 -11.06 8.12 10.72
CA ILE A 264 -9.88 8.94 11.02
C ILE A 264 -9.33 9.45 9.68
N PRO A 265 -9.77 10.63 9.20
CA PRO A 265 -9.39 11.13 7.88
C PRO A 265 -7.91 11.50 7.81
N SER A 266 -7.39 11.70 6.60
CA SER A 266 -5.95 11.93 6.35
C SER A 266 -5.36 13.15 7.05
N TYR A 267 -6.18 14.14 7.38
CA TYR A 267 -5.78 15.32 8.13
C TYR A 267 -5.81 15.15 9.65
N LYS A 268 -6.24 13.99 10.19
CA LYS A 268 -6.15 13.65 11.61
C LYS A 268 -4.92 12.76 11.82
N THR A 269 -3.74 13.37 11.82
CA THR A 269 -2.45 12.67 11.97
C THR A 269 -2.14 12.37 13.43
N ASN A 270 -1.33 11.33 13.67
CA ASN A 270 -0.80 10.97 14.99
C ASN A 270 -1.87 10.71 16.06
N ILE A 271 -2.98 10.05 15.68
CA ILE A 271 -4.00 9.59 16.63
C ILE A 271 -3.55 8.25 17.24
N ALA A 272 -3.58 8.15 18.56
CA ALA A 272 -3.41 6.89 19.29
C ALA A 272 -4.72 6.50 19.98
N LEU A 273 -5.33 5.36 19.61
CA LEU A 273 -6.48 4.78 20.31
C LEU A 273 -6.01 3.74 21.31
N LEU A 274 -6.27 3.95 22.59
CA LEU A 274 -5.85 3.05 23.67
C LEU A 274 -7.08 2.55 24.41
N GLY A 275 -7.35 1.25 24.36
CA GLY A 275 -8.41 0.64 25.17
C GLY A 275 -7.97 0.25 26.57
N GLU A 276 -8.89 -0.29 27.36
CA GLU A 276 -8.62 -0.87 28.69
C GLU A 276 -8.40 -2.39 28.63
N GLY A 277 -8.41 -2.98 27.43
CA GLY A 277 -8.26 -4.41 27.17
C GLY A 277 -9.06 -4.82 25.94
N SER A 278 -8.47 -5.67 25.09
CA SER A 278 -9.16 -6.12 23.88
C SER A 278 -10.38 -7.00 24.16
N ASP A 279 -10.46 -7.61 25.34
CA ASP A 279 -11.59 -8.40 25.83
C ASP A 279 -12.73 -7.56 26.44
N VAL A 280 -12.52 -6.25 26.67
CA VAL A 280 -13.49 -5.38 27.35
C VAL A 280 -13.82 -4.07 26.60
N THR A 281 -13.00 -3.63 25.66
CA THR A 281 -13.21 -2.41 24.85
C THR A 281 -13.48 -2.78 23.39
N PHE A 282 -14.69 -2.53 22.88
CA PHE A 282 -15.13 -2.93 21.54
C PHE A 282 -15.63 -1.74 20.71
N ILE A 283 -15.08 -1.52 19.53
CA ILE A 283 -15.66 -0.66 18.49
C ILE A 283 -16.31 -1.56 17.44
N LYS A 284 -17.63 -1.44 17.30
CA LYS A 284 -18.45 -2.41 16.57
C LYS A 284 -19.28 -1.75 15.48
N GLY A 285 -19.32 -2.38 14.31
CA GLY A 285 -20.13 -1.99 13.16
C GLY A 285 -20.64 -3.22 12.41
N ASN A 286 -21.45 -3.00 11.38
CA ASN A 286 -22.09 -4.09 10.62
C ASN A 286 -22.33 -3.75 9.14
N ARG A 287 -21.61 -2.75 8.59
CA ARG A 287 -21.73 -2.41 7.17
C ARG A 287 -21.14 -3.54 6.32
N SER A 288 -21.76 -3.81 5.18
CA SER A 288 -21.35 -4.89 4.27
C SER A 288 -21.69 -4.57 2.82
N VAL A 289 -21.02 -5.25 1.89
CA VAL A 289 -21.39 -5.22 0.47
C VAL A 289 -22.79 -5.78 0.23
N GLY A 290 -23.19 -6.82 0.97
CA GLY A 290 -24.55 -7.37 0.91
C GLY A 290 -25.65 -6.36 1.29
N ASP A 291 -25.31 -5.31 2.04
CA ASP A 291 -26.21 -4.19 2.37
C ASP A 291 -26.01 -2.95 1.47
N GLY A 292 -25.27 -3.11 0.37
CA GLY A 292 -25.06 -2.10 -0.66
C GLY A 292 -23.94 -1.11 -0.40
N TRP A 293 -23.05 -1.33 0.58
CA TRP A 293 -21.83 -0.53 0.75
C TRP A 293 -20.72 -1.00 -0.19
N THR A 294 -19.74 -0.15 -0.48
CA THR A 294 -18.47 -0.65 -1.04
C THR A 294 -17.68 -1.39 0.04
N THR A 295 -16.79 -2.32 -0.34
CA THR A 295 -15.84 -2.94 0.60
C THR A 295 -15.02 -1.87 1.34
N PHE A 296 -14.60 -0.81 0.64
CA PHE A 296 -13.83 0.27 1.25
C PHE A 296 -14.60 1.03 2.34
N ARG A 297 -15.92 1.24 2.19
CA ARG A 297 -16.77 1.92 3.19
C ARG A 297 -17.49 1.00 4.16
N SER A 298 -17.32 -0.31 4.03
CA SER A 298 -17.88 -1.28 4.98
C SER A 298 -17.11 -1.29 6.31
N ALA A 299 -15.90 -0.72 6.33
CA ALA A 299 -15.04 -0.63 7.52
C ALA A 299 -15.77 -0.07 8.76
N THR A 300 -15.73 -0.83 9.85
CA THR A 300 -16.13 -0.35 11.18
C THR A 300 -15.23 0.81 11.61
N VAL A 301 -13.91 0.64 11.51
CA VAL A 301 -12.93 1.73 11.70
C VAL A 301 -12.09 1.91 10.44
N ALA A 302 -12.08 3.14 9.92
CA ALA A 302 -11.37 3.52 8.71
C ALA A 302 -10.29 4.56 9.01
N VAL A 303 -9.03 4.19 8.80
CA VAL A 303 -7.86 5.02 9.13
C VAL A 303 -7.14 5.48 7.87
N SER A 304 -7.07 6.80 7.69
CA SER A 304 -6.34 7.48 6.61
C SER A 304 -5.27 8.45 7.14
N GLY A 305 -5.29 8.77 8.43
CA GLY A 305 -4.33 9.68 9.08
C GLY A 305 -3.01 8.98 9.41
N GLN A 306 -1.90 9.49 8.90
CA GLN A 306 -0.55 8.97 9.13
C GLN A 306 -0.19 8.91 10.62
N GLY A 307 0.61 7.93 11.01
CA GLY A 307 1.08 7.79 12.39
C GLY A 307 -0.02 7.28 13.32
N PHE A 308 -0.91 6.43 12.82
CA PHE A 308 -1.95 5.85 13.65
C PHE A 308 -1.38 4.80 14.60
N LEU A 309 -1.83 4.78 15.84
CA LEU A 309 -1.54 3.72 16.80
C LEU A 309 -2.86 3.19 17.38
N ALA A 310 -3.00 1.88 17.50
CA ALA A 310 -4.07 1.27 18.29
C ALA A 310 -3.49 0.25 19.27
N ARG A 311 -4.03 0.21 20.49
CA ARG A 311 -3.64 -0.75 21.51
C ARG A 311 -4.80 -1.18 22.40
N ASP A 312 -4.79 -2.44 22.84
CA ASP A 312 -5.64 -2.97 23.91
C ASP A 312 -7.16 -2.78 23.67
N LEU A 313 -7.63 -2.97 22.43
CA LEU A 313 -9.05 -2.88 22.07
C LEU A 313 -9.44 -3.79 20.91
N THR A 314 -10.73 -4.00 20.71
CA THR A 314 -11.30 -4.80 19.62
C THR A 314 -11.97 -3.95 18.54
N PHE A 315 -11.63 -4.21 17.28
CA PHE A 315 -12.36 -3.75 16.11
C PHE A 315 -13.21 -4.89 15.57
N GLN A 316 -14.53 -4.71 15.46
CA GLN A 316 -15.43 -5.79 15.06
C GLN A 316 -16.39 -5.37 13.93
N ASN A 317 -16.58 -6.27 12.96
CA ASN A 317 -17.70 -6.21 12.02
C ASN A 317 -18.63 -7.42 12.20
N THR A 318 -19.88 -7.17 12.62
CA THR A 318 -20.86 -8.22 12.92
C THR A 318 -21.88 -8.47 11.81
N ALA A 319 -21.59 -8.10 10.55
CA ALA A 319 -22.50 -8.38 9.42
C ALA A 319 -22.75 -9.89 9.23
N GLY A 320 -21.73 -10.72 9.49
CA GLY A 320 -21.80 -12.16 9.35
C GLY A 320 -21.46 -12.67 7.94
N PRO A 321 -21.23 -13.98 7.77
CA PRO A 321 -20.65 -14.54 6.55
C PRO A 321 -21.63 -14.55 5.36
N ALA A 322 -22.94 -14.43 5.61
CA ALA A 322 -23.97 -14.33 4.57
C ALA A 322 -24.03 -12.94 3.89
N LYS A 323 -23.32 -11.94 4.42
CA LYS A 323 -23.36 -10.55 3.95
C LYS A 323 -22.23 -10.18 2.98
N GLY A 324 -21.41 -11.16 2.57
CA GLY A 324 -20.24 -10.91 1.73
C GLY A 324 -19.19 -10.09 2.47
N GLN A 325 -18.50 -9.22 1.75
CA GLN A 325 -17.39 -8.41 2.27
C GLN A 325 -17.85 -7.43 3.35
N ALA A 326 -17.21 -7.46 4.53
CA ALA A 326 -17.58 -6.64 5.68
C ALA A 326 -16.34 -6.37 6.56
N VAL A 327 -15.74 -5.19 6.38
CA VAL A 327 -14.45 -4.85 6.97
C VAL A 327 -14.61 -4.41 8.43
N ALA A 328 -13.78 -4.95 9.32
CA ALA A 328 -13.68 -4.49 10.71
C ALA A 328 -12.72 -3.30 10.83
N LEU A 329 -11.51 -3.44 10.29
CA LEU A 329 -10.50 -2.39 10.29
C LEU A 329 -9.94 -2.19 8.88
N ARG A 330 -9.90 -0.94 8.43
CA ARG A 330 -9.16 -0.54 7.22
C ARG A 330 -8.10 0.48 7.58
N ILE A 331 -6.88 0.26 7.11
CA ILE A 331 -5.77 1.22 7.22
C ILE A 331 -5.20 1.52 5.83
N ASN A 332 -5.22 2.80 5.46
CA ASN A 332 -4.50 3.38 4.32
C ASN A 332 -3.70 4.60 4.80
N ALA A 333 -2.96 4.41 5.88
CA ALA A 333 -2.16 5.42 6.55
C ALA A 333 -0.74 4.88 6.77
N ASP A 334 0.26 5.68 6.42
CA ASP A 334 1.66 5.32 6.59
C ASP A 334 2.08 5.36 8.07
N PHE A 335 3.05 4.53 8.42
CA PHE A 335 3.57 4.41 9.79
C PHE A 335 2.48 4.11 10.81
N SER A 336 1.61 3.14 10.49
CA SER A 336 0.54 2.72 11.39
C SER A 336 0.94 1.46 12.15
N ALA A 337 0.72 1.44 13.47
CA ALA A 337 0.97 0.28 14.31
C ALA A 337 -0.29 -0.15 15.09
N VAL A 338 -0.47 -1.45 15.25
CA VAL A 338 -1.58 -2.06 16.00
C VAL A 338 -1.00 -3.13 16.93
N TYR A 339 -1.25 -3.02 18.24
CA TYR A 339 -0.60 -3.86 19.25
C TYR A 339 -1.59 -4.38 20.28
N LEU A 340 -1.61 -5.68 20.57
CA LEU A 340 -2.54 -6.29 21.55
C LEU A 340 -4.03 -6.03 21.23
N CYS A 341 -4.35 -5.87 19.94
CA CYS A 341 -5.73 -5.69 19.49
C CYS A 341 -6.34 -6.99 18.98
N THR A 342 -7.66 -7.06 19.00
CA THR A 342 -8.41 -8.08 18.26
C THR A 342 -9.13 -7.43 17.08
N ILE A 343 -9.04 -8.05 15.90
CA ILE A 343 -9.75 -7.63 14.69
C ILE A 343 -10.62 -8.80 14.25
N ASP A 344 -11.93 -8.70 14.46
CA ASP A 344 -12.87 -9.80 14.27
C ASP A 344 -13.93 -9.50 13.21
N GLY A 345 -14.10 -10.44 12.29
CA GLY A 345 -15.10 -10.39 11.23
C GLY A 345 -15.34 -11.76 10.61
N TYR A 346 -15.69 -11.76 9.32
CA TYR A 346 -15.80 -12.96 8.49
C TYR A 346 -15.03 -12.72 7.19
N GLN A 347 -15.73 -12.47 6.08
CA GLN A 347 -15.10 -12.13 4.81
C GLN A 347 -14.57 -10.70 4.83
N ASP A 348 -13.34 -10.51 4.35
CA ASP A 348 -12.66 -9.21 4.23
C ASP A 348 -12.48 -8.49 5.60
N THR A 349 -12.07 -9.20 6.65
CA THR A 349 -12.01 -8.68 8.03
C THR A 349 -11.05 -7.50 8.20
N LEU A 350 -9.80 -7.64 7.77
CA LEU A 350 -8.74 -6.65 7.91
C LEU A 350 -8.26 -6.19 6.54
N TYR A 351 -8.57 -4.92 6.22
CA TYR A 351 -8.14 -4.30 4.98
C TYR A 351 -6.82 -3.52 5.20
N VAL A 352 -5.70 -4.19 5.02
CA VAL A 352 -4.34 -3.61 4.95
C VAL A 352 -4.16 -2.89 3.61
N HIS A 353 -4.95 -1.83 3.41
CA HIS A 353 -5.15 -1.21 2.09
C HIS A 353 -3.83 -0.72 1.48
N SER A 354 -3.11 0.21 2.12
CA SER A 354 -1.87 0.76 1.55
C SER A 354 -0.91 1.32 2.61
N PHE A 355 0.30 1.71 2.16
CA PHE A 355 1.42 2.21 2.96
C PHE A 355 2.04 1.18 3.91
N ARG A 356 2.97 1.62 4.77
CA ARG A 356 3.67 0.75 5.74
C ARG A 356 2.85 0.59 7.01
N GLN A 357 2.69 -0.66 7.44
CA GLN A 357 1.90 -1.01 8.61
C GLN A 357 2.58 -2.11 9.42
N PHE A 358 2.34 -2.12 10.73
CA PHE A 358 2.86 -3.14 11.65
C PHE A 358 1.78 -3.62 12.61
N TYR A 359 1.65 -4.94 12.77
CA TYR A 359 0.71 -5.57 13.69
C TYR A 359 1.49 -6.49 14.62
N ARG A 360 1.42 -6.26 15.93
CA ARG A 360 2.13 -7.05 16.95
C ARG A 360 1.16 -7.68 17.92
N GLU A 361 1.29 -8.99 18.15
CA GLU A 361 0.52 -9.71 19.18
C GLU A 361 -1.00 -9.48 19.07
N CYS A 362 -1.50 -9.40 17.83
CA CYS A 362 -2.90 -9.21 17.54
C CYS A 362 -3.59 -10.55 17.27
N ASN A 363 -4.89 -10.62 17.57
CA ASN A 363 -5.75 -11.69 17.08
C ASN A 363 -6.53 -11.18 15.86
N VAL A 364 -6.42 -11.85 14.71
CA VAL A 364 -7.16 -11.51 13.50
C VAL A 364 -8.00 -12.71 13.08
N SER A 365 -9.32 -12.58 13.08
CA SER A 365 -10.24 -13.70 12.87
C SER A 365 -11.22 -13.46 11.73
N GLY A 366 -11.33 -14.42 10.81
CA GLY A 366 -12.21 -14.31 9.65
C GLY A 366 -12.28 -15.56 8.79
N THR A 367 -12.82 -15.45 7.58
CA THR A 367 -13.09 -16.60 6.69
C THR A 367 -12.40 -16.46 5.33
N VAL A 368 -13.05 -15.76 4.40
CA VAL A 368 -12.58 -15.53 3.04
C VAL A 368 -11.78 -14.23 3.02
N ASP A 369 -10.55 -14.28 2.52
CA ASP A 369 -9.67 -13.13 2.30
C ASP A 369 -9.55 -12.22 3.53
N PHE A 370 -9.46 -12.81 4.72
CA PHE A 370 -9.69 -12.03 5.94
C PHE A 370 -8.53 -11.07 6.29
N ILE A 371 -7.37 -11.20 5.63
CA ILE A 371 -6.33 -10.17 5.55
C ILE A 371 -6.07 -9.88 4.07
N PHE A 372 -6.38 -8.66 3.62
CA PHE A 372 -6.30 -8.34 2.19
C PHE A 372 -5.88 -6.90 1.94
N GLY A 373 -5.36 -6.64 0.73
CA GLY A 373 -4.92 -5.31 0.29
C GLY A 373 -3.52 -5.28 -0.28
N ASN A 374 -2.95 -4.07 -0.34
CA ASN A 374 -1.66 -3.79 -0.98
C ASN A 374 -0.75 -2.91 -0.11
N ALA A 375 -0.84 -3.02 1.21
CA ALA A 375 0.15 -2.43 2.11
C ALA A 375 1.53 -3.11 1.97
N ALA A 376 2.57 -2.45 2.48
CA ALA A 376 3.79 -3.12 2.93
C ALA A 376 3.60 -3.39 4.42
N VAL A 377 3.23 -4.62 4.79
CA VAL A 377 2.79 -4.91 6.16
C VAL A 377 3.54 -6.10 6.73
N VAL A 378 3.92 -5.98 8.01
CA VAL A 378 4.45 -7.09 8.81
C VAL A 378 3.50 -7.38 9.98
N PHE A 379 3.12 -8.65 10.13
CA PHE A 379 2.47 -9.21 11.30
C PHE A 379 3.51 -9.97 12.10
N GLN A 380 3.59 -9.72 13.42
CA GLN A 380 4.57 -10.37 14.29
C GLN A 380 3.93 -10.86 15.59
N GLY A 381 4.11 -12.13 15.95
CA GLY A 381 3.52 -12.66 17.19
C GLY A 381 1.99 -12.75 17.17
N CYS A 382 1.34 -12.65 16.01
CA CYS A 382 -0.11 -12.59 15.89
C CYS A 382 -0.74 -14.00 15.80
N ASN A 383 -2.00 -14.12 16.22
CA ASN A 383 -2.84 -15.28 15.92
C ASN A 383 -3.77 -14.96 14.76
N LEU A 384 -3.69 -15.75 13.68
CA LEU A 384 -4.51 -15.65 12.49
C LEU A 384 -5.53 -16.79 12.52
N ILE A 385 -6.77 -16.48 12.88
CA ILE A 385 -7.77 -17.47 13.30
C ILE A 385 -8.83 -17.64 12.21
N ALA A 386 -8.78 -18.76 11.49
CA ALA A 386 -9.80 -19.09 10.52
C ALA A 386 -11.10 -19.54 11.21
N LYS A 387 -12.20 -18.89 10.84
CA LYS A 387 -13.56 -19.15 11.33
C LYS A 387 -14.29 -20.17 10.45
N LYS A 388 -15.36 -20.78 10.96
CA LYS A 388 -16.24 -21.57 10.09
C LYS A 388 -16.96 -20.67 9.07
N PRO A 389 -16.80 -20.89 7.75
CA PRO A 389 -17.47 -20.09 6.74
C PRO A 389 -18.87 -20.61 6.44
N MET A 390 -19.56 -20.01 5.45
CA MET A 390 -20.79 -20.61 4.91
C MET A 390 -20.49 -21.97 4.27
N PRO A 391 -21.47 -22.89 4.18
CA PRO A 391 -21.30 -24.13 3.42
C PRO A 391 -20.74 -23.87 2.02
N THR A 392 -19.85 -24.75 1.54
CA THR A 392 -19.15 -24.68 0.23
C THR A 392 -18.12 -23.57 0.06
N GLN A 393 -18.01 -22.62 0.98
CA GLN A 393 -16.92 -21.65 0.98
C GLN A 393 -15.62 -22.30 1.51
N THR A 394 -14.50 -21.72 1.08
CA THR A 394 -13.18 -22.05 1.57
C THR A 394 -12.62 -20.85 2.32
N ASN A 395 -11.84 -21.10 3.37
CA ASN A 395 -11.13 -20.04 4.06
C ASN A 395 -9.85 -19.69 3.33
N VAL A 396 -9.51 -18.40 3.34
CA VAL A 396 -8.28 -17.87 2.77
C VAL A 396 -7.75 -16.81 3.72
N VAL A 397 -6.54 -17.03 4.25
CA VAL A 397 -5.93 -16.10 5.21
C VAL A 397 -5.57 -14.79 4.52
N THR A 398 -4.86 -14.85 3.39
CA THR A 398 -4.38 -13.65 2.69
C THR A 398 -4.89 -13.51 1.24
N ALA A 399 -5.26 -12.30 0.86
CA ALA A 399 -5.51 -11.92 -0.54
C ALA A 399 -4.77 -10.63 -0.89
N GLN A 400 -3.50 -10.79 -1.27
CA GLN A 400 -2.62 -9.65 -1.54
C GLN A 400 -2.78 -9.15 -2.99
N SER A 401 -2.82 -7.83 -3.19
CA SER A 401 -3.21 -7.21 -4.46
C SER A 401 -2.18 -6.30 -5.10
N ARG A 402 -0.90 -6.65 -5.03
CA ARG A 402 0.15 -5.97 -5.81
C ARG A 402 -0.09 -6.19 -7.31
N ASP A 403 -0.13 -5.10 -8.07
CA ASP A 403 -0.52 -5.11 -9.50
C ASP A 403 0.57 -4.51 -10.40
N ASP A 404 1.60 -3.88 -9.84
CA ASP A 404 2.79 -3.41 -10.56
C ASP A 404 4.07 -3.95 -9.89
N PRO A 405 5.02 -4.54 -10.65
CA PRO A 405 6.22 -5.17 -10.10
C PRO A 405 7.18 -4.18 -9.41
N ASN A 406 7.02 -2.88 -9.65
CA ASN A 406 7.85 -1.84 -9.04
C ASN A 406 7.33 -1.43 -7.65
N GLU A 407 6.12 -1.85 -7.27
CA GLU A 407 5.58 -1.63 -5.94
C GLU A 407 6.41 -2.35 -4.88
N ASN A 408 6.63 -1.67 -3.75
CA ASN A 408 7.35 -2.22 -2.59
C ASN A 408 6.38 -2.75 -1.53
N THR A 409 5.31 -3.42 -1.97
CA THR A 409 4.19 -3.88 -1.14
C THR A 409 4.14 -5.40 -1.06
N GLY A 410 3.40 -5.92 -0.08
CA GLY A 410 3.33 -7.34 0.26
C GLY A 410 2.89 -7.55 1.71
N ILE A 411 2.46 -8.77 2.02
CA ILE A 411 2.07 -9.19 3.37
C ILE A 411 3.14 -10.15 3.93
N SER A 412 3.80 -9.76 5.02
CA SER A 412 4.76 -10.60 5.75
C SER A 412 4.15 -11.06 7.06
N ILE A 413 4.07 -12.38 7.27
CA ILE A 413 3.56 -13.02 8.48
C ILE A 413 4.73 -13.71 9.16
N GLN A 414 5.24 -13.10 10.23
CA GLN A 414 6.45 -13.53 10.91
C GLN A 414 6.15 -13.98 12.33
N ASN A 415 6.65 -15.14 12.76
CA ASN A 415 6.47 -15.64 14.13
C ASN A 415 4.98 -15.57 14.57
N CYS A 416 4.07 -15.92 13.67
CA CYS A 416 2.62 -15.90 13.93
C CYS A 416 2.09 -17.34 14.04
N SER A 417 0.84 -17.48 14.48
CA SER A 417 0.14 -18.77 14.50
C SER A 417 -1.07 -18.74 13.58
N VAL A 418 -1.15 -19.64 12.60
CA VAL A 418 -2.33 -19.86 11.76
C VAL A 418 -3.16 -20.97 12.39
N LEU A 419 -4.34 -20.61 12.91
CA LEU A 419 -5.14 -21.46 13.79
C LEU A 419 -6.56 -21.63 13.28
N ALA A 420 -7.21 -22.72 13.67
CA ALA A 420 -8.65 -22.88 13.55
C ALA A 420 -9.36 -22.36 14.80
N SER A 421 -10.48 -21.68 14.60
CA SER A 421 -11.51 -21.50 15.64
C SER A 421 -12.12 -22.85 16.05
N ASP A 422 -12.68 -22.92 17.26
CA ASP A 422 -13.27 -24.14 17.81
C ASP A 422 -14.35 -24.77 16.92
N ASP A 423 -15.17 -23.93 16.28
CA ASP A 423 -16.26 -24.38 15.40
C ASP A 423 -15.76 -24.87 14.03
N LEU A 424 -14.64 -24.34 13.53
CA LEU A 424 -13.94 -24.86 12.36
C LEU A 424 -13.18 -26.16 12.67
N ALA A 425 -12.45 -26.23 13.80
CA ALA A 425 -11.75 -27.44 14.23
C ALA A 425 -12.70 -28.63 14.39
N SER A 426 -13.93 -28.35 14.84
CA SER A 426 -15.00 -29.34 14.96
C SER A 426 -15.60 -29.82 13.62
N ASP A 427 -15.27 -29.16 12.50
CA ASP A 427 -15.80 -29.46 11.16
C ASP A 427 -15.11 -30.65 10.47
N LYS A 428 -14.12 -31.29 11.12
CA LYS A 428 -13.44 -32.54 10.69
C LYS A 428 -12.98 -32.54 9.22
N GLY A 429 -12.44 -31.42 8.74
CA GLY A 429 -11.95 -31.29 7.36
C GLY A 429 -13.04 -31.02 6.31
N GLY A 430 -14.25 -30.64 6.74
CA GLY A 430 -15.34 -30.23 5.85
C GLY A 430 -15.09 -28.91 5.11
N THR A 431 -14.20 -28.07 5.66
CA THR A 431 -13.84 -26.76 5.10
C THR A 431 -12.35 -26.73 4.77
N LYS A 432 -12.01 -26.36 3.53
CA LYS A 432 -10.62 -26.13 3.13
C LYS A 432 -10.15 -24.74 3.57
N THR A 433 -8.93 -24.66 4.08
CA THR A 433 -8.27 -23.39 4.41
C THR A 433 -6.95 -23.26 3.66
N TYR A 434 -6.69 -22.09 3.09
CA TYR A 434 -5.46 -21.76 2.36
C TYR A 434 -4.76 -20.56 2.99
N LEU A 435 -3.42 -20.55 2.92
CA LEU A 435 -2.56 -19.44 3.35
C LEU A 435 -2.82 -18.17 2.53
N GLY A 436 -3.19 -18.31 1.26
CA GLY A 436 -3.57 -17.17 0.45
C GLY A 436 -4.00 -17.50 -0.98
N ARG A 437 -4.42 -16.45 -1.70
CA ARG A 437 -4.71 -16.48 -3.14
C ARG A 437 -4.43 -15.13 -3.81
N PRO A 438 -4.04 -15.11 -5.10
CA PRO A 438 -3.56 -13.90 -5.75
C PRO A 438 -4.71 -13.01 -6.20
N TRP A 439 -4.97 -11.92 -5.47
CA TRP A 439 -5.97 -10.94 -5.90
C TRP A 439 -5.52 -10.19 -7.16
N ARG A 440 -4.21 -9.98 -7.32
CA ARG A 440 -3.61 -9.34 -8.50
C ARG A 440 -2.34 -10.07 -8.95
N LEU A 441 -1.85 -9.72 -10.14
CA LEU A 441 -0.84 -10.50 -10.88
C LEU A 441 0.49 -10.63 -10.16
N TYR A 442 0.89 -9.64 -9.36
CA TYR A 442 2.17 -9.63 -8.65
C TYR A 442 1.99 -9.92 -7.15
N SER A 443 0.89 -10.60 -6.78
CA SER A 443 0.53 -10.89 -5.39
C SER A 443 1.73 -11.39 -4.58
N THR A 444 1.99 -10.79 -3.41
CA THR A 444 3.15 -11.12 -2.57
C THR A 444 2.76 -11.35 -1.14
N ALA A 445 2.94 -12.57 -0.67
CA ALA A 445 2.66 -12.95 0.71
C ALA A 445 3.72 -13.96 1.19
N VAL A 446 4.23 -13.78 2.41
CA VAL A 446 5.23 -14.69 2.98
C VAL A 446 4.87 -15.09 4.41
N TYR A 447 5.19 -16.33 4.76
CA TYR A 447 5.08 -16.89 6.10
C TYR A 447 6.47 -17.31 6.58
N ILE A 448 6.94 -16.68 7.67
CA ILE A 448 8.30 -16.78 8.19
C ILE A 448 8.21 -17.22 9.64
N GLU A 449 8.88 -18.31 10.00
CA GLU A 449 8.98 -18.83 11.38
C GLU A 449 7.63 -18.96 12.10
N SER A 450 6.57 -19.23 11.34
CA SER A 450 5.21 -19.24 11.85
C SER A 450 4.75 -20.67 12.15
N TYR A 451 3.90 -20.81 13.17
CA TYR A 451 3.18 -22.06 13.41
C TYR A 451 1.99 -22.15 12.47
N ILE A 452 1.89 -23.23 11.70
CA ILE A 452 0.80 -23.50 10.77
C ILE A 452 0.12 -24.79 11.23
N ASP A 453 -1.12 -24.67 11.70
CA ASP A 453 -1.89 -25.79 12.20
C ASP A 453 -2.46 -26.68 11.07
N ASP A 454 -3.08 -27.80 11.42
CA ASP A 454 -3.47 -28.86 10.46
C ASP A 454 -4.67 -28.49 9.57
N LEU A 455 -5.32 -27.35 9.81
CA LEU A 455 -6.42 -26.83 8.99
C LEU A 455 -6.00 -26.46 7.57
N VAL A 456 -4.72 -26.17 7.34
CA VAL A 456 -4.21 -25.69 6.06
C VAL A 456 -4.11 -26.86 5.08
N ASP A 457 -4.80 -26.73 3.94
CA ASP A 457 -4.76 -27.73 2.87
C ASP A 457 -3.29 -27.95 2.42
N PRO A 458 -2.85 -29.19 2.16
CA PRO A 458 -1.47 -29.47 1.78
C PRO A 458 -0.96 -28.67 0.56
N ALA A 459 -1.87 -28.26 -0.34
CA ALA A 459 -1.53 -27.36 -1.45
C ALA A 459 -1.01 -25.98 -0.97
N GLY A 460 -1.39 -25.56 0.24
CA GLY A 460 -1.02 -24.31 0.92
C GLY A 460 -1.73 -23.09 0.35
N TRP A 461 -1.72 -22.95 -0.98
CA TRP A 461 -2.19 -21.78 -1.72
C TRP A 461 -3.26 -22.18 -2.73
N THR A 462 -4.17 -21.26 -3.06
CA THR A 462 -5.22 -21.51 -4.07
C THR A 462 -5.26 -20.43 -5.13
N LYS A 463 -5.73 -20.78 -6.34
CA LYS A 463 -5.96 -19.80 -7.40
C LYS A 463 -7.00 -18.77 -6.96
N TRP A 464 -7.02 -17.60 -7.61
CA TRP A 464 -7.97 -16.53 -7.32
C TRP A 464 -9.42 -17.01 -7.35
N SER A 465 -9.78 -17.73 -8.42
CA SER A 465 -11.07 -18.39 -8.59
C SER A 465 -10.88 -19.75 -9.28
N PRO A 466 -11.87 -20.66 -9.23
CA PRO A 466 -11.79 -21.95 -9.91
C PRO A 466 -11.56 -21.82 -11.43
N ASP A 467 -12.12 -20.78 -12.04
CA ASP A 467 -12.02 -20.50 -13.49
C ASP A 467 -10.80 -19.59 -13.82
N TRP A 468 -10.00 -19.23 -12.83
CA TRP A 468 -8.77 -18.45 -13.06
C TRP A 468 -7.76 -19.29 -13.83
N GLY A 469 -7.21 -18.70 -14.89
CA GLY A 469 -6.15 -19.31 -15.69
C GLY A 469 -4.84 -19.46 -14.92
N ASP A 470 -3.73 -19.44 -15.64
CA ASP A 470 -2.40 -19.46 -15.03
C ASP A 470 -1.76 -18.05 -14.97
N GLU A 471 -2.50 -17.03 -15.38
CA GLU A 471 -2.09 -15.62 -15.32
C GLU A 471 -1.72 -15.24 -13.88
N GLY A 472 -0.54 -14.66 -13.68
CA GLY A 472 -0.07 -14.23 -12.38
C GLY A 472 0.61 -15.32 -11.56
N LEU A 473 0.46 -16.61 -11.90
CA LEU A 473 1.08 -17.70 -11.13
C LEU A 473 2.60 -17.77 -11.29
N ASP A 474 3.13 -17.16 -12.35
CA ASP A 474 4.55 -17.00 -12.64
C ASP A 474 5.14 -15.67 -12.15
N THR A 475 4.29 -14.68 -11.86
CA THR A 475 4.72 -13.34 -11.42
C THR A 475 4.42 -13.02 -9.94
N LEU A 476 3.55 -13.80 -9.28
CA LEU A 476 3.34 -13.73 -7.84
C LEU A 476 4.60 -14.17 -7.09
N TYR A 477 4.68 -13.84 -5.80
CA TYR A 477 5.73 -14.31 -4.90
C TYR A 477 5.11 -14.80 -3.59
N TYR A 478 4.94 -16.12 -3.47
CA TYR A 478 4.45 -16.78 -2.26
C TYR A 478 5.57 -17.57 -1.60
N GLY A 479 5.94 -17.12 -0.41
CA GLY A 479 7.13 -17.61 0.29
C GLY A 479 6.81 -18.30 1.62
N GLU A 480 7.47 -19.42 1.89
CA GLU A 480 7.45 -20.08 3.21
C GLU A 480 8.90 -20.28 3.70
N TYR A 481 9.19 -19.86 4.94
CA TYR A 481 10.52 -19.99 5.56
C TYR A 481 10.41 -20.50 7.00
N MET A 482 11.05 -21.62 7.30
CA MET A 482 11.20 -22.15 8.66
C MET A 482 9.89 -22.24 9.47
N ASN A 483 8.77 -22.46 8.80
CA ASN A 483 7.48 -22.65 9.45
C ASN A 483 7.45 -23.99 10.20
N SER A 484 6.64 -24.07 11.26
CA SER A 484 6.47 -25.25 12.10
C SER A 484 5.00 -25.64 12.24
N GLY A 485 4.73 -26.80 12.83
CA GLY A 485 3.36 -27.30 13.00
C GLY A 485 2.91 -28.27 11.89
N PRO A 486 1.77 -28.93 12.08
CA PRO A 486 1.33 -30.02 11.20
C PRO A 486 0.95 -29.56 9.78
N GLY A 487 0.56 -28.30 9.57
CA GLY A 487 0.26 -27.73 8.26
C GLY A 487 1.46 -27.13 7.51
N ALA A 488 2.66 -27.12 8.12
CA ALA A 488 3.84 -26.44 7.58
C ALA A 488 4.61 -27.26 6.52
N ALA A 489 4.31 -28.55 6.34
CA ALA A 489 5.03 -29.38 5.37
C ALA A 489 4.84 -28.88 3.93
N THR A 490 5.94 -28.73 3.18
CA THR A 490 5.92 -28.14 1.84
C THR A 490 5.91 -29.14 0.68
N ASP A 491 6.04 -30.45 0.95
CA ASP A 491 6.21 -31.50 -0.08
C ASP A 491 5.05 -31.59 -1.08
N ASN A 492 3.85 -31.16 -0.68
CA ASN A 492 2.63 -31.24 -1.49
C ASN A 492 2.06 -29.86 -1.86
N ARG A 493 2.86 -28.80 -1.72
CA ARG A 493 2.47 -27.45 -2.12
C ARG A 493 2.23 -27.36 -3.62
N VAL A 494 1.53 -26.31 -4.04
CA VAL A 494 1.36 -25.96 -5.46
C VAL A 494 2.70 -25.90 -6.20
N THR A 495 2.69 -26.24 -7.48
CA THR A 495 3.90 -26.24 -8.33
C THR A 495 4.03 -24.96 -9.17
N TRP A 496 3.51 -23.84 -8.67
CA TRP A 496 3.52 -22.57 -9.41
C TRP A 496 4.94 -21.98 -9.44
N PRO A 497 5.38 -21.35 -10.54
CA PRO A 497 6.71 -20.76 -10.60
C PRO A 497 6.94 -19.65 -9.56
N GLY A 498 5.88 -18.94 -9.15
CA GLY A 498 5.93 -17.91 -8.10
C GLY A 498 5.85 -18.44 -6.66
N PHE A 499 5.75 -19.76 -6.45
CA PHE A 499 5.84 -20.35 -5.11
C PHE A 499 7.30 -20.67 -4.77
N HIS A 500 7.71 -20.34 -3.54
CA HIS A 500 9.08 -20.45 -3.08
C HIS A 500 9.14 -21.00 -1.65
N VAL A 501 9.87 -22.09 -1.47
CA VAL A 501 10.49 -22.39 -0.17
C VAL A 501 11.71 -21.49 -0.07
N MET A 502 11.66 -20.51 0.81
CA MET A 502 12.62 -19.41 0.83
C MET A 502 13.92 -19.82 1.53
N GLU A 503 15.01 -19.14 1.19
CA GLU A 503 16.25 -19.15 1.95
C GLU A 503 16.34 -17.94 2.90
N TYR A 504 17.31 -17.94 3.80
CA TYR A 504 17.49 -16.87 4.81
C TYR A 504 17.54 -15.47 4.17
N ASP A 505 18.33 -15.29 3.10
CA ASP A 505 18.51 -13.99 2.45
C ASP A 505 17.21 -13.48 1.79
N ASP A 506 16.34 -14.39 1.34
CA ASP A 506 15.04 -14.03 0.77
C ASP A 506 14.08 -13.59 1.87
N ALA A 507 13.97 -14.42 2.93
CA ALA A 507 13.16 -14.15 4.10
C ALA A 507 13.55 -12.83 4.79
N TYR A 508 14.85 -12.53 4.88
CA TYR A 508 15.36 -11.33 5.55
C TYR A 508 14.84 -10.03 4.91
N ASN A 509 14.55 -10.03 3.60
CA ASN A 509 13.98 -8.86 2.92
C ASN A 509 12.55 -8.53 3.34
N PHE A 510 11.87 -9.45 4.03
CA PHE A 510 10.49 -9.31 4.51
C PHE A 510 10.41 -9.06 6.03
N THR A 511 11.55 -8.81 6.68
CA THR A 511 11.65 -8.44 8.10
C THR A 511 11.24 -6.98 8.35
N VAL A 512 11.04 -6.63 9.61
CA VAL A 512 10.63 -5.28 10.01
C VAL A 512 11.61 -4.20 9.55
N SER A 513 12.91 -4.41 9.73
CA SER A 513 13.92 -3.39 9.39
C SER A 513 14.12 -3.21 7.88
N GLU A 514 13.98 -4.27 7.07
CA GLU A 514 14.19 -4.18 5.62
C GLU A 514 12.91 -3.83 4.84
N PHE A 515 11.78 -4.45 5.20
CA PHE A 515 10.56 -4.36 4.40
C PHE A 515 9.78 -3.07 4.65
N ILE A 516 9.65 -2.70 5.93
CA ILE A 516 8.88 -1.53 6.36
C ILE A 516 9.73 -0.45 7.01
N TYR A 517 11.06 -0.63 7.04
CA TYR A 517 12.01 0.29 7.65
C TYR A 517 11.64 0.63 9.10
N GLY A 518 11.24 -0.39 9.87
CA GLY A 518 10.67 -0.24 11.22
C GLY A 518 11.51 0.61 12.16
N ASP A 519 12.83 0.45 12.15
CA ASP A 519 13.80 1.22 12.95
C ASP A 519 13.65 2.76 12.80
N LEU A 520 13.07 3.22 11.69
CA LEU A 520 12.90 4.65 11.45
C LEU A 520 11.66 5.25 12.10
N TRP A 521 10.71 4.43 12.57
CA TRP A 521 9.41 4.90 13.04
C TRP A 521 8.79 4.11 14.21
N LEU A 522 9.06 2.81 14.36
CA LEU A 522 8.51 1.97 15.45
C LEU A 522 9.17 2.21 16.81
N ASP A 523 10.45 2.59 16.85
CA ASP A 523 11.19 2.92 18.08
C ASP A 523 10.49 3.97 18.96
N PHE A 524 9.62 4.78 18.35
CA PHE A 524 8.91 5.89 18.99
C PHE A 524 7.54 5.50 19.54
N ASP A 525 7.04 4.31 19.19
CA ASP A 525 5.65 3.89 19.45
C ASP A 525 5.54 2.91 20.63
N SER A 526 6.67 2.51 21.22
CA SER A 526 6.80 1.48 22.27
C SER A 526 6.14 0.14 21.94
N VAL A 527 5.82 -0.09 20.67
CA VAL A 527 5.41 -1.41 20.21
C VAL A 527 6.68 -2.26 20.14
N PRO A 528 6.76 -3.36 20.90
CA PRO A 528 7.90 -4.26 20.79
C PRO A 528 7.93 -4.88 19.39
N TYR A 529 9.11 -4.99 18.81
CA TYR A 529 9.29 -5.63 17.53
C TYR A 529 10.66 -6.31 17.47
N ASP A 530 10.72 -7.38 16.70
CA ASP A 530 11.97 -8.05 16.34
C ASP A 530 12.40 -7.53 14.96
N ASP A 531 13.60 -6.97 14.88
CA ASP A 531 14.16 -6.28 13.70
C ASP A 531 14.36 -7.23 12.50
N GLY A 532 14.71 -8.49 12.79
CA GLY A 532 15.16 -9.50 11.83
C GLY A 532 14.41 -10.81 11.97
N ILE A 533 15.03 -11.89 11.46
CA ILE A 533 14.61 -13.29 11.65
C ILE A 533 15.15 -13.77 12.99
#